data_AF-A0A7L4WP22-F1
#
_entry.id   AF-A0A7L4WP22-F1
#
_cell.length_a   1.000
_cell.length_b   1.000
_cell.length_c   1.000
_cell.angle_alpha   90.00
_cell.angle_beta   90.00
_cell.angle_gamma   90.00
#
_symmetry.space_group_name_H-M   'P 1'
#
loop_
_entity.id
_entity.type
_entity.pdbx_description
1 polymer ?
#
loop_
_entity_poly.entity_id
_entity_poly.type
_entity_poly.pdbx_seq_one_letter_code
_entity_poly.pdbx_strand_id
1 'polypeptide(L)'
;MKKFILIFLMSCLVLSTSSVVNAEVSVLVPCKDSVAFNQRLKKSVKKLEVRLSKYEPSTPPAIAIEKQINATKNRFTKYSNAGILCGTEGLPHLIADGRWDHAGDFMFPGLLFIYITGWIGWVGRSYLQAISSVNKPTEKEIIIDVPLALKFSLSGFTWPLAALQEFTSGRLLASDDDITVSPR
;
A
#
# COMPACT_ATOMS: atom_id res chain seq x y z
N MET A 1 9.89 39.63 -2.35
CA MET A 1 10.64 39.08 -3.51
C MET A 1 11.97 38.42 -3.13
N LYS A 2 12.91 39.10 -2.45
CA LYS A 2 14.20 38.50 -2.04
C LYS A 2 14.09 37.21 -1.20
N LYS A 3 13.12 37.13 -0.26
CA LYS A 3 12.87 35.92 0.55
C LYS A 3 12.37 34.72 -0.27
N PHE A 4 11.51 34.95 -1.27
CA PHE A 4 11.01 33.89 -2.15
C PHE A 4 12.12 33.33 -3.06
N ILE A 5 13.00 34.21 -3.56
CA ILE A 5 14.17 33.80 -4.35
C ILE A 5 15.14 32.99 -3.49
N LEU A 6 15.34 33.37 -2.23
CA LEU A 6 16.22 32.65 -1.30
C LEU A 6 15.67 31.26 -0.93
N ILE A 7 14.35 31.14 -0.72
CA ILE A 7 13.68 29.85 -0.46
C ILE A 7 13.74 28.94 -1.70
N PHE A 8 13.56 29.51 -2.89
CA PHE A 8 13.68 28.77 -4.15
C PHE A 8 15.11 28.28 -4.39
N LEU A 9 16.11 29.12 -4.13
CA LEU A 9 17.53 28.73 -4.24
C LEU A 9 17.90 27.62 -3.26
N MET A 10 17.39 27.68 -2.03
CA MET A 10 17.69 26.68 -1.00
C MET A 10 17.00 25.34 -1.27
N SER A 11 15.78 25.37 -1.83
CA SER A 11 15.09 24.17 -2.33
C SER A 11 15.85 23.50 -3.48
N CYS A 12 16.37 24.29 -4.44
CA CYS A 12 17.20 23.78 -5.53
C CYS A 12 18.54 23.17 -5.05
N LEU A 13 19.14 23.71 -3.99
CA LEU A 13 20.39 23.18 -3.42
C LEU A 13 20.19 21.81 -2.76
N VAL A 14 19.05 21.60 -2.09
CA VAL A 14 18.73 20.31 -1.44
C VAL A 14 18.46 19.21 -2.48
N LEU A 15 17.86 19.56 -3.62
CA LEU A 15 17.62 18.62 -4.72
C LEU A 15 18.90 18.17 -5.44
N SER A 16 19.94 19.02 -5.46
CA SER A 16 21.17 18.78 -6.23
C SER A 16 22.23 17.96 -5.50
N THR A 17 22.08 17.72 -4.19
CA THR A 17 23.04 16.92 -3.39
C THR A 17 22.58 15.49 -3.12
N SER A 18 21.50 15.03 -3.78
CA SER A 18 21.03 13.66 -3.66
C SER A 18 21.96 12.71 -4.42
N SER A 19 23.07 12.28 -3.81
CA SER A 19 23.81 11.13 -4.32
C SER A 19 22.91 9.89 -4.23
N VAL A 20 22.40 9.44 -5.36
CA VAL A 20 21.57 8.22 -5.47
C VAL A 20 22.50 7.03 -5.17
N VAL A 21 22.50 6.57 -3.92
CA VAL A 21 23.14 5.30 -3.58
C VAL A 21 22.25 4.20 -4.15
N ASN A 22 22.61 3.70 -5.32
CA ASN A 22 22.01 2.49 -5.85
C ASN A 22 22.55 1.30 -5.06
N ALA A 23 21.70 0.66 -4.28
CA ALA A 23 21.98 -0.70 -3.82
C ALA A 23 22.13 -1.58 -5.08
N GLU A 24 23.30 -2.17 -5.27
CA GLU A 24 23.56 -3.05 -6.39
C GLU A 24 22.77 -4.33 -6.19
N VAL A 25 21.67 -4.49 -6.92
CA VAL A 25 20.80 -5.69 -6.91
C VAL A 25 21.47 -6.83 -7.70
N SER A 26 22.79 -6.97 -7.61
CA SER A 26 23.65 -7.76 -8.51
C SER A 26 23.42 -9.28 -8.49
N VAL A 27 22.55 -9.77 -7.61
CA VAL A 27 22.19 -11.20 -7.52
C VAL A 27 20.85 -11.52 -8.18
N LEU A 28 20.00 -10.52 -8.43
CA LEU A 28 18.65 -10.76 -8.96
C LEU A 28 18.59 -10.52 -10.46
N VAL A 29 17.89 -11.40 -11.18
CA VAL A 29 17.67 -11.31 -12.62
C VAL A 29 16.19 -11.09 -12.90
N PRO A 30 15.80 -10.46 -14.03
CA PRO A 30 14.39 -10.36 -14.40
C PRO A 30 13.71 -11.75 -14.40
N CYS A 31 12.54 -11.87 -13.80
CA CYS A 31 11.85 -13.17 -13.69
C CYS A 31 11.53 -13.79 -15.06
N LYS A 32 11.39 -12.97 -16.10
CA LYS A 32 11.23 -13.41 -17.49
C LYS A 32 12.41 -14.28 -17.97
N ASP A 33 13.63 -13.91 -17.55
CA ASP A 33 14.87 -14.53 -18.00
C ASP A 33 15.36 -15.63 -17.02
N SER A 34 14.71 -15.76 -15.87
CA SER A 34 15.06 -16.77 -14.87
C SER A 34 14.65 -18.19 -15.32
N VAL A 35 15.66 -19.05 -15.49
CA VAL A 35 15.46 -20.49 -15.79
C VAL A 35 14.73 -21.18 -14.64
N ALA A 36 15.08 -20.88 -13.39
CA ALA A 36 14.46 -21.45 -12.20
C ALA A 36 12.96 -21.08 -12.11
N PHE A 37 12.59 -19.84 -12.45
CA PHE A 37 11.19 -19.38 -12.49
C PHE A 37 10.37 -20.16 -13.54
N ASN A 38 10.91 -20.32 -14.75
CA ASN A 38 10.28 -21.10 -15.81
C ASN A 38 10.14 -22.59 -15.46
N GLN A 39 11.13 -23.17 -14.76
CA GLN A 39 11.02 -24.53 -14.23
C GLN A 39 9.90 -24.67 -13.21
N ARG A 40 9.68 -23.67 -12.34
CA ARG A 40 8.55 -23.66 -11.38
C ARG A 40 7.20 -23.61 -12.07
N LEU A 41 7.07 -22.84 -13.15
CA LEU A 41 5.85 -22.83 -13.98
C LEU A 41 5.58 -24.24 -14.53
N LYS A 42 6.58 -24.85 -15.19
CA LYS A 42 6.45 -26.21 -15.76
C LYS A 42 6.10 -27.25 -14.69
N LYS A 43 6.77 -27.23 -13.54
CA LYS A 43 6.48 -28.14 -12.42
C LYS A 43 5.06 -27.96 -11.88
N SER A 44 4.61 -26.72 -11.74
CA SER A 44 3.28 -26.38 -11.22
C SER A 44 2.16 -26.81 -12.17
N VAL A 45 2.34 -26.56 -13.48
CA VAL A 45 1.39 -26.97 -14.53
C VAL A 45 1.39 -28.49 -14.67
N LYS A 46 2.55 -29.16 -14.72
CA LYS A 46 2.63 -30.62 -14.79
C LYS A 46 1.91 -31.29 -13.61
N LYS A 47 2.05 -30.76 -12.39
CA LYS A 47 1.31 -31.27 -11.21
C LYS A 47 -0.21 -31.13 -11.34
N LEU A 48 -0.68 -30.10 -12.04
CA LEU A 48 -2.11 -29.92 -12.34
C LEU A 48 -2.57 -30.87 -13.45
N GLU A 49 -1.78 -31.03 -14.51
CA GLU A 49 -2.08 -31.93 -15.63
C GLU A 49 -2.14 -33.41 -15.17
N VAL A 50 -1.24 -33.84 -14.29
CA VAL A 50 -1.27 -35.18 -13.67
C VAL A 50 -2.53 -35.40 -12.82
N ARG A 51 -3.11 -34.33 -12.26
CA ARG A 51 -4.40 -34.42 -11.57
C ARG A 51 -5.56 -34.42 -12.56
N LEU A 52 -5.47 -33.61 -13.62
CA LEU A 52 -6.47 -33.55 -14.67
C LEU A 52 -6.66 -34.90 -15.36
N SER A 53 -5.58 -35.64 -15.60
CA SER A 53 -5.62 -36.97 -16.25
C SER A 53 -6.39 -38.04 -15.47
N LYS A 54 -6.78 -37.77 -14.22
CA LYS A 54 -7.59 -38.68 -13.39
C LYS A 54 -9.10 -38.45 -13.55
N TYR A 55 -9.50 -37.40 -14.26
CA TYR A 55 -10.89 -37.00 -14.42
C TYR A 55 -11.27 -36.98 -15.89
N GLU A 56 -12.55 -37.26 -16.18
CA GLU A 56 -13.08 -37.15 -17.54
C GLU A 56 -13.28 -35.67 -17.94
N PRO A 57 -13.07 -35.28 -19.21
CA PRO A 57 -12.99 -33.88 -19.65
C PRO A 57 -14.23 -33.01 -19.36
N SER A 58 -15.41 -33.61 -19.25
CA SER A 58 -16.68 -32.91 -19.05
C SER A 58 -17.15 -32.87 -17.58
N THR A 59 -16.32 -33.36 -16.65
CA THR A 59 -16.69 -33.40 -15.23
C THR A 59 -16.40 -32.04 -14.55
N PRO A 60 -17.20 -31.60 -13.56
CA PRO A 60 -16.93 -30.37 -12.82
C PRO A 60 -15.50 -30.28 -12.23
N PRO A 61 -14.90 -31.37 -11.70
CA PRO A 61 -13.50 -31.36 -11.26
C PRO A 61 -12.50 -31.08 -12.38
N ALA A 62 -12.70 -31.63 -13.58
CA ALA A 62 -11.80 -31.38 -14.71
C ALA A 62 -11.82 -29.90 -15.12
N ILE A 63 -13.01 -29.30 -15.25
CA ILE A 63 -13.18 -27.88 -15.59
C ILE A 63 -12.52 -26.97 -14.52
N ALA A 64 -12.65 -27.33 -13.23
CA ALA A 64 -12.02 -26.58 -12.15
C ALA A 64 -10.47 -26.63 -12.23
N ILE A 65 -9.91 -27.79 -12.57
CA ILE A 65 -8.45 -27.96 -12.73
C ILE A 65 -7.96 -27.20 -13.97
N GLU A 66 -8.68 -27.22 -15.08
CA GLU A 66 -8.35 -26.43 -16.27
C GLU A 66 -8.33 -24.92 -15.96
N LYS A 67 -9.35 -24.42 -15.24
CA LYS A 67 -9.38 -23.04 -14.77
C LYS A 67 -8.17 -22.73 -13.88
N GLN A 68 -7.75 -23.66 -13.01
CA GLN A 68 -6.56 -23.50 -12.18
C GLN A 68 -5.26 -23.50 -12.99
N ILE A 69 -5.16 -24.30 -14.05
CA ILE A 69 -4.03 -24.27 -14.99
C ILE A 69 -3.94 -22.91 -15.67
N ASN A 70 -5.06 -22.40 -16.19
CA ASN A 70 -5.13 -21.10 -16.84
C ASN A 70 -4.79 -19.95 -15.88
N ALA A 71 -5.33 -19.99 -14.65
CA ALA A 71 -4.97 -19.02 -13.62
C ALA A 71 -3.48 -19.07 -13.25
N THR A 72 -2.89 -20.27 -13.20
CA THR A 72 -1.46 -20.44 -12.94
C THR A 72 -0.62 -19.84 -14.06
N LYS A 73 -0.91 -20.18 -15.33
CA LYS A 73 -0.23 -19.59 -16.49
C LYS A 73 -0.34 -18.07 -16.48
N ASN A 74 -1.54 -17.54 -16.28
CA ASN A 74 -1.78 -16.09 -16.22
C ASN A 74 -1.00 -15.40 -15.09
N ARG A 75 -0.89 -16.02 -13.91
CA ARG A 75 -0.09 -15.48 -12.80
C ARG A 75 1.39 -15.37 -13.16
N PHE A 76 1.97 -16.44 -13.71
CA PHE A 76 3.39 -16.43 -14.11
C PHE A 76 3.64 -15.44 -15.26
N THR A 77 2.72 -15.31 -16.21
CA THR A 77 2.80 -14.29 -17.28
C THR A 77 2.74 -12.87 -16.72
N LYS A 78 1.84 -12.59 -15.77
CA LYS A 78 1.76 -11.26 -15.12
C LYS A 78 3.06 -10.92 -14.39
N TYR A 79 3.62 -11.86 -13.65
CA TYR A 79 4.90 -11.71 -12.96
C TYR A 79 6.06 -11.50 -13.94
N SER A 80 6.13 -12.26 -15.03
CA SER A 80 7.15 -12.05 -16.08
C SER A 80 7.04 -10.67 -16.73
N ASN A 81 5.82 -10.19 -16.97
CA ASN A 81 5.57 -8.92 -17.65
C ASN A 81 5.69 -7.69 -16.73
N ALA A 82 5.57 -7.88 -15.41
CA ALA A 82 5.65 -6.79 -14.43
C ALA A 82 7.07 -6.27 -14.18
N GLY A 83 8.10 -6.88 -14.78
CA GLY A 83 9.49 -6.45 -14.60
C GLY A 83 10.07 -6.77 -13.22
N ILE A 84 9.41 -7.62 -12.44
CA ILE A 84 9.90 -8.05 -11.12
C ILE A 84 11.18 -8.90 -11.24
N LEU A 85 12.00 -8.83 -10.19
CA LEU A 85 13.27 -9.53 -10.12
C LEU A 85 13.13 -10.86 -9.39
N CYS A 86 13.88 -11.86 -9.83
CA CYS A 86 13.91 -13.21 -9.30
C CYS A 86 15.32 -13.56 -8.81
N GLY A 87 15.40 -14.22 -7.66
CA GLY A 87 16.65 -14.80 -7.17
C GLY A 87 17.01 -16.14 -7.83
N THR A 88 18.10 -16.76 -7.36
CA THR A 88 18.54 -18.11 -7.77
C THR A 88 17.46 -19.17 -7.57
N GLU A 89 16.59 -18.98 -6.59
CA GLU A 89 15.46 -19.84 -6.29
C GLU A 89 14.35 -19.79 -7.35
N GLY A 90 14.35 -18.78 -8.23
CA GLY A 90 13.28 -18.54 -9.20
C GLY A 90 11.98 -18.06 -8.57
N LEU A 91 12.06 -17.36 -7.44
CA LEU A 91 10.92 -16.69 -6.80
C LEU A 91 11.01 -15.17 -7.00
N PRO A 92 9.87 -14.48 -7.19
CA PRO A 92 9.80 -13.02 -7.17
C PRO A 92 10.30 -12.41 -5.86
N HIS A 93 11.19 -11.42 -5.95
CA HIS A 93 11.65 -10.58 -4.85
C HIS A 93 11.19 -9.15 -5.10
N LEU A 94 10.73 -8.48 -4.05
CA LEU A 94 10.28 -7.09 -4.09
C LEU A 94 11.42 -6.16 -3.66
N ILE A 95 11.55 -5.04 -4.34
CA ILE A 95 12.51 -3.99 -3.96
C ILE A 95 11.76 -2.87 -3.23
N ALA A 96 12.20 -2.56 -2.01
CA ALA A 96 11.56 -1.58 -1.12
C ALA A 96 12.51 -0.43 -0.70
N ASP A 97 13.55 -0.17 -1.49
CA ASP A 97 14.56 0.87 -1.23
C ASP A 97 14.11 2.29 -1.62
N GLY A 98 12.98 2.43 -2.30
CA GLY A 98 12.43 3.72 -2.75
C GLY A 98 12.82 4.10 -4.18
N ARG A 99 13.50 3.23 -4.93
CA ARG A 99 13.81 3.48 -6.34
C ARG A 99 12.55 3.47 -7.21
N TRP A 100 12.50 4.41 -8.15
CA TRP A 100 11.36 4.57 -9.06
C TRP A 100 11.22 3.42 -10.07
N ASP A 101 12.33 2.75 -10.42
CA ASP A 101 12.34 1.60 -11.34
C ASP A 101 11.50 0.42 -10.82
N HIS A 102 11.33 0.32 -9.50
CA HIS A 102 10.54 -0.70 -8.82
C HIS A 102 9.46 -0.09 -7.90
N ALA A 103 8.98 1.12 -8.19
CA ALA A 103 7.98 1.80 -7.34
C ALA A 103 6.67 1.00 -7.21
N GLY A 104 6.33 0.17 -8.20
CA GLY A 104 5.17 -0.73 -8.18
C GLY A 104 5.25 -1.83 -7.13
N ASP A 105 6.45 -2.20 -6.68
CA ASP A 105 6.65 -3.31 -5.74
C ASP A 105 6.22 -2.94 -4.31
N PHE A 106 6.53 -1.72 -3.88
CA PHE A 106 6.27 -1.27 -2.51
C PHE A 106 5.76 0.16 -2.40
N MET A 107 6.30 1.09 -3.19
CA MET A 107 6.03 2.52 -2.99
C MET A 107 4.60 2.91 -3.33
N PHE A 108 4.08 2.53 -4.50
CA PHE A 108 2.70 2.83 -4.86
C PHE A 108 1.69 2.12 -3.93
N PRO A 109 1.81 0.81 -3.64
CA PRO A 109 0.96 0.16 -2.64
C PRO A 109 1.06 0.80 -1.24
N GLY A 110 2.25 1.21 -0.82
CA GLY A 110 2.50 1.84 0.47
C GLY A 110 1.84 3.22 0.59
N LEU A 111 1.97 4.07 -0.44
CA LEU A 111 1.28 5.37 -0.48
C LEU A 111 -0.24 5.21 -0.50
N LEU A 112 -0.74 4.23 -1.27
CA LEU A 112 -2.17 3.90 -1.28
C LEU A 112 -2.65 3.43 0.10
N PHE A 113 -1.86 2.60 0.78
CA PHE A 113 -2.16 2.15 2.14
C PHE A 113 -2.20 3.31 3.14
N ILE A 114 -1.20 4.19 3.14
CA ILE A 114 -1.18 5.38 4.00
C ILE A 114 -2.38 6.28 3.69
N TYR A 115 -2.73 6.45 2.41
CA TYR A 115 -3.89 7.25 2.03
C TYR A 115 -5.20 6.68 2.57
N ILE A 116 -5.43 5.37 2.45
CA ILE A 116 -6.64 4.71 2.93
C ILE A 116 -6.71 4.73 4.46
N THR A 117 -5.62 4.34 5.14
CA THR A 117 -5.58 4.31 6.60
C THR A 117 -5.63 5.71 7.22
N GLY A 118 -4.98 6.69 6.59
CA GLY A 118 -5.10 8.10 6.96
C GLY A 118 -6.52 8.62 6.79
N TRP A 119 -7.22 8.24 5.72
CA TRP A 119 -8.64 8.58 5.53
C TRP A 119 -9.49 7.99 6.67
N ILE A 120 -9.36 6.69 6.95
CA ILE A 120 -10.11 6.00 8.01
C ILE A 120 -9.85 6.67 9.37
N GLY A 121 -8.58 6.90 9.71
CA GLY A 121 -8.19 7.55 10.95
C GLY A 121 -8.71 8.98 11.07
N TRP A 122 -8.66 9.75 9.98
CA TRP A 122 -9.14 11.14 9.94
C TRP A 122 -10.65 11.25 10.13
N VAL A 123 -11.42 10.38 9.46
CA VAL A 123 -12.88 10.31 9.60
C VAL A 123 -13.27 9.91 11.02
N GLY A 124 -12.61 8.89 11.58
CA GLY A 124 -12.83 8.45 12.96
C GLY A 124 -12.56 9.57 13.96
N ARG A 125 -11.41 10.25 13.84
CA ARG A 125 -11.07 11.41 14.68
C ARG A 125 -12.11 12.53 14.55
N SER A 126 -12.49 12.89 13.33
CA SER A 126 -13.45 13.98 13.08
C SER A 126 -14.84 13.68 13.65
N TYR A 127 -15.28 12.42 13.55
CA TYR A 127 -16.54 11.97 14.15
C TYR A 127 -16.48 12.06 15.68
N LEU A 128 -15.42 11.55 16.31
CA LEU A 128 -15.23 11.62 17.77
C LEU A 128 -15.21 13.07 18.28
N GLN A 129 -14.52 13.97 17.58
CA GLN A 129 -14.51 15.39 17.92
C GLN A 129 -15.88 16.07 17.80
N ALA A 130 -16.72 15.63 16.86
CA ALA A 130 -18.06 16.20 16.68
C ALA A 130 -19.04 15.74 17.76
N ILE A 131 -18.93 14.48 18.21
CA ILE A 131 -19.81 13.94 19.25
C ILE A 131 -19.35 14.30 20.67
N SER A 132 -18.07 14.66 20.87
CA SER A 132 -17.55 15.03 22.20
C SER A 132 -18.20 16.28 22.78
N SER A 133 -18.75 17.18 21.94
CA SER A 133 -19.49 18.37 22.37
C SER A 133 -20.99 18.12 22.64
N VAL A 134 -21.47 16.89 22.48
CA VAL A 134 -22.88 16.51 22.71
C VAL A 134 -23.08 16.08 24.16
N ASN A 135 -24.29 16.25 24.71
CA ASN A 135 -24.63 15.92 26.11
C ASN A 135 -24.27 14.48 26.54
N LYS A 136 -24.32 13.51 25.62
CA LYS A 136 -24.02 12.10 25.87
C LYS A 136 -23.14 11.51 24.75
N PRO A 137 -21.82 11.76 24.77
CA PRO A 137 -20.92 11.29 23.72
C PRO A 137 -20.87 9.77 23.62
N THR A 138 -20.86 9.07 24.76
CA THR A 138 -20.78 7.61 24.83
C THR A 138 -21.97 6.90 24.18
N GLU A 139 -23.16 7.51 24.21
CA GLU A 139 -24.34 6.97 23.53
C GLU A 139 -24.16 7.00 22.00
N LYS A 140 -23.50 8.04 21.48
CA LYS A 140 -23.22 8.23 20.05
C LYS A 140 -22.02 7.43 19.54
N GLU A 141 -21.24 6.84 20.44
CA GLU A 141 -20.20 5.85 20.12
C GLU A 141 -20.80 4.45 19.97
N ILE A 142 -21.79 4.09 20.78
CA ILE A 142 -22.48 2.79 20.71
C ILE A 142 -23.51 2.81 19.57
N ILE A 143 -24.35 3.86 19.53
CA ILE A 143 -25.38 4.07 18.53
C ILE A 143 -24.88 5.16 17.57
N ILE A 144 -24.21 4.71 16.51
CA ILE A 144 -23.59 5.61 15.53
C ILE A 144 -24.65 6.48 14.85
N ASP A 145 -24.40 7.78 14.84
CA ASP A 145 -25.17 8.75 14.06
C ASP A 145 -24.78 8.61 12.58
N VAL A 146 -25.50 7.72 11.88
CA VAL A 146 -25.21 7.35 10.48
C VAL A 146 -25.15 8.58 9.55
N PRO A 147 -26.11 9.54 9.60
CA PRO A 147 -26.02 10.75 8.78
C PRO A 147 -24.73 11.56 9.03
N LEU A 148 -24.34 11.74 10.29
CA LEU A 148 -23.13 12.47 10.66
C LEU A 148 -21.85 11.72 10.25
N ALA A 149 -21.82 10.40 10.46
CA ALA A 149 -20.70 9.55 10.08
C ALA A 149 -20.48 9.54 8.56
N LEU A 150 -21.56 9.50 7.76
CA LEU A 150 -21.48 9.59 6.30
C LEU A 150 -20.97 10.95 5.84
N LYS A 151 -21.40 12.05 6.47
CA LYS A 151 -20.87 13.39 6.19
C LYS A 151 -19.35 13.45 6.37
N PHE A 152 -18.83 12.94 7.49
CA PHE A 152 -17.38 12.91 7.71
C PHE A 152 -16.67 11.97 6.74
N SER A 153 -17.23 10.78 6.49
CA SER A 153 -16.68 9.80 5.54
C SER A 153 -16.47 10.39 4.15
N LEU A 154 -17.44 11.16 3.65
CA LEU A 154 -17.37 11.81 2.33
C LEU A 154 -16.41 13.01 2.31
N SER A 155 -16.23 13.73 3.42
CA SER A 155 -15.31 14.86 3.51
C SER A 155 -13.84 14.46 3.72
N GLY A 156 -13.59 13.22 4.19
CA GLY A 156 -12.27 12.74 4.59
C GLY A 156 -11.25 12.50 3.47
N PHE A 157 -11.64 12.60 2.19
CA PHE A 157 -10.72 12.37 1.08
C PHE A 157 -9.58 13.41 1.01
N THR A 158 -9.78 14.60 1.58
CA THR A 158 -8.76 15.66 1.66
C THR A 158 -7.92 15.61 2.94
N TRP A 159 -7.93 14.48 3.66
CA TRP A 159 -7.25 14.35 4.95
C TRP A 159 -5.78 14.80 4.97
N PRO A 160 -4.93 14.59 3.94
CA PRO A 160 -3.53 15.00 4.05
C PRO A 160 -3.38 16.52 4.17
N LEU A 161 -4.22 17.26 3.44
CA LEU A 161 -4.23 18.72 3.48
C LEU A 161 -4.88 19.24 4.76
N ALA A 162 -6.02 18.65 5.15
CA ALA A 162 -6.72 19.02 6.37
C ALA A 162 -5.87 18.76 7.63
N ALA A 163 -5.19 17.62 7.69
CA ALA A 163 -4.28 17.27 8.78
C ALA A 163 -3.08 18.23 8.84
N LEU A 164 -2.49 18.62 7.71
CA LEU A 164 -1.41 19.61 7.68
C LEU A 164 -1.88 20.99 8.12
N GLN A 165 -3.09 21.41 7.73
CA GLN A 165 -3.69 22.65 8.18
C GLN A 165 -3.97 22.63 9.69
N GLU A 166 -4.51 21.54 10.24
CA GLU A 166 -4.73 21.41 11.68
C GLU A 166 -3.41 21.34 12.46
N PHE A 167 -2.38 20.70 11.91
CA PHE A 167 -1.05 20.66 12.52
C PHE A 167 -0.43 22.05 12.58
N THR A 168 -0.43 22.79 11.47
CA THR A 168 0.14 24.15 11.39
C THR A 168 -0.67 25.19 12.17
N SER A 169 -1.98 24.96 12.37
CA SER A 169 -2.82 25.79 13.24
C SER A 169 -2.76 25.40 14.73
N GLY A 170 -2.01 24.35 15.10
CA GLY A 170 -1.91 23.90 16.49
C GLY A 170 -3.17 23.22 17.04
N ARG A 171 -4.11 22.82 16.17
CA ARG A 171 -5.38 22.14 16.56
C ARG A 171 -5.29 20.62 16.46
N LEU A 172 -4.23 20.09 15.86
CA LEU A 172 -4.06 18.64 15.72
C LEU A 172 -3.70 17.97 17.04
N LEU A 173 -2.85 18.61 17.85
CA LEU A 173 -2.29 18.08 19.09
C LEU A 173 -2.92 18.80 20.29
N ALA A 174 -3.18 18.05 21.36
CA ALA A 174 -3.56 18.62 22.66
C ALA A 174 -2.32 19.21 23.36
N SER A 175 -2.53 20.16 24.28
CA SER A 175 -1.45 20.67 25.12
C SER A 175 -1.06 19.66 26.21
N ASP A 176 0.17 19.76 26.71
CA ASP A 176 0.65 18.88 27.80
C ASP A 176 -0.18 19.09 29.08
N ASP A 177 -0.75 20.28 29.29
CA ASP A 177 -1.58 20.62 30.44
C ASP A 177 -2.98 19.96 30.39
N ASP A 178 -3.48 19.65 29.18
CA ASP A 178 -4.79 19.03 28.97
C ASP A 178 -4.75 17.50 29.18
N ILE A 179 -3.56 16.91 29.23
CA ILE A 179 -3.36 15.46 29.32
C ILE A 179 -2.88 15.09 30.73
N THR A 180 -3.68 14.32 31.45
CA THR A 180 -3.31 13.85 32.79
C THR A 180 -2.11 12.89 32.73
N VAL A 181 -1.07 13.20 33.49
CA VAL A 181 0.13 12.37 33.61
C VAL A 181 0.24 11.77 35.00
N SER A 182 0.70 10.52 35.10
CA SER A 182 1.07 9.94 36.40
C SER A 182 2.35 10.61 36.94
N PRO A 183 2.57 10.61 38.27
CA PRO A 183 3.86 11.02 38.83
C PRO A 183 5.01 10.28 38.15
N ARG A 184 6.02 11.02 37.69
CA ARG A 184 7.23 10.47 37.06
C ARG A 184 8.27 10.07 38.11
#